data_AF-A0A226DUB5-F1
#
_entry.id   AF-A0A226DUB5-F1
#
_cell.length_a   1.000
_cell.length_b   1.000
_cell.length_c   1.000
_cell.angle_alpha   90.00
_cell.angle_beta   90.00
_cell.angle_gamma   90.00
#
_symmetry.space_group_name_H-M   'P 1'
#
loop_
_entity.id
_entity.type
_entity.pdbx_description
1 polymer ?
#
loop_
_entity_poly.entity_id
_entity_poly.type
_entity_poly.pdbx_seq_one_letter_code
_entity_poly.pdbx_strand_id
1 'polypeptide(L)'
;MGKEMANLKSDGPNKNFFKPPKTTPILNGLELNWVPIHWTWTWQQESALVHSAKNDASVTKKPSSGFCLHIEMVILCAEFRSPDYEKWSKLGTKYLENLWCPPPSTTYGPLIRHLSDWCMMSCAYPIVFSGNGDEVVFLKGPRQLGLLTFSVFTMALNCAVFMLHFLKKSIRMGSTSSRPVWEEAMIDYFFAVITITFSCQIITLWRKTECKFLVRMAFEMEKYCREIMGASNYTIKFLVWFCELVKITFFLPTLAVCGLTVILPCTPPSLGNILLSDCQAGWERPDGISVTQKILLGLFEGYTWYLASTFCVFFHGGVLIYTAEMMRLWVTLVER
;
A
#
# COMPACT_ATOMS: atom_id res chain seq x y z
N MET A 1 -64.89 20.45 13.64
CA MET A 1 -63.44 20.43 13.36
C MET A 1 -62.82 19.32 14.21
N GLY A 2 -62.86 18.08 13.71
CA GLY A 2 -62.28 16.91 14.35
C GLY A 2 -60.94 16.58 13.70
N LYS A 3 -59.91 16.37 14.53
CA LYS A 3 -58.56 15.95 14.11
C LYS A 3 -58.52 14.44 13.92
N GLU A 4 -58.34 13.98 12.68
CA GLU A 4 -57.80 12.65 12.39
C GLU A 4 -56.27 12.73 12.41
N MET A 5 -55.64 12.03 13.35
CA MET A 5 -54.20 11.73 13.33
C MET A 5 -54.02 10.34 12.74
N ALA A 6 -53.46 10.28 11.54
CA ALA A 6 -53.08 9.05 10.86
C ALA A 6 -51.84 8.42 11.53
N ASN A 7 -52.00 7.14 11.89
CA ASN A 7 -50.94 6.24 12.32
C ASN A 7 -50.02 5.89 11.13
N LEU A 8 -48.78 6.38 11.12
CA LEU A 8 -47.72 5.87 10.26
C LEU A 8 -47.02 4.71 10.98
N LYS A 9 -47.41 3.50 10.59
CA LYS A 9 -46.77 2.25 10.99
C LYS A 9 -45.43 2.14 10.25
N SER A 10 -44.34 2.22 10.99
CA SER A 10 -42.98 1.97 10.49
C SER A 10 -42.86 0.49 10.14
N ASP A 11 -42.84 0.19 8.84
CA ASP A 11 -42.44 -1.13 8.35
C ASP A 11 -40.94 -1.30 8.62
N GLY A 12 -40.61 -2.34 9.41
CA GLY A 12 -39.24 -2.67 9.75
C GLY A 12 -38.42 -3.11 8.52
N PRO A 13 -37.09 -2.95 8.57
CA PRO A 13 -36.22 -3.31 7.45
C PRO A 13 -36.31 -4.81 7.14
N ASN A 14 -36.61 -5.09 5.87
CA ASN A 14 -36.77 -6.41 5.29
C ASN A 14 -35.44 -7.20 5.43
N LYS A 15 -35.40 -8.19 6.34
CA LYS A 15 -34.23 -9.05 6.65
C LYS A 15 -33.76 -9.96 5.48
N ASN A 16 -34.27 -9.77 4.27
CA ASN A 16 -33.99 -10.64 3.12
C ASN A 16 -32.81 -10.17 2.24
N PHE A 17 -32.10 -9.10 2.62
CA PHE A 17 -31.08 -8.50 1.74
C PHE A 17 -29.74 -9.27 1.67
N PHE A 18 -29.50 -10.23 2.56
CA PHE A 18 -28.34 -11.11 2.53
C PHE A 18 -28.79 -12.58 2.50
N LYS A 19 -29.33 -13.03 1.37
CA LYS A 19 -29.20 -14.46 1.04
C LYS A 19 -27.82 -14.63 0.41
N PRO A 20 -26.92 -15.46 0.97
CA PRO A 20 -25.68 -15.81 0.27
C PRO A 20 -26.05 -16.31 -1.13
N PRO A 21 -25.29 -15.92 -2.18
CA PRO A 21 -25.59 -16.37 -3.53
C PRO A 21 -25.68 -17.89 -3.53
N LYS A 22 -26.80 -18.43 -4.04
CA LYS A 22 -26.92 -19.86 -4.32
C LYS A 22 -25.75 -20.23 -5.22
N THR A 23 -24.81 -21.00 -4.70
CA THR A 23 -23.74 -21.63 -5.47
C THR A 23 -24.40 -22.49 -6.55
N THR A 24 -24.41 -22.00 -7.77
CA THR A 24 -24.77 -22.80 -8.94
C THR A 24 -23.63 -23.79 -9.17
N PRO A 25 -23.88 -25.11 -9.20
CA PRO A 25 -22.84 -26.07 -9.54
C PRO A 25 -22.54 -25.92 -11.04
N ILE A 26 -21.38 -25.34 -11.36
CA ILE A 26 -20.87 -25.27 -12.73
C ILE A 26 -19.67 -26.20 -12.82
N LEU A 27 -19.86 -27.23 -13.65
CA LEU A 27 -18.90 -28.20 -14.19
C LEU A 27 -18.17 -29.14 -13.21
N ASN A 28 -18.69 -30.38 -13.18
CA ASN A 28 -17.92 -31.59 -12.95
C ASN A 28 -16.83 -31.71 -14.02
N GLY A 29 -15.57 -31.92 -13.61
CA GLY A 29 -14.51 -32.37 -14.52
C GLY A 29 -13.14 -31.73 -14.33
N LEU A 30 -12.67 -31.57 -13.09
CA LEU A 30 -11.24 -31.44 -12.76
C LEU A 30 -11.09 -31.66 -11.26
N GLU A 31 -10.70 -32.87 -10.84
CA GLU A 31 -10.20 -33.13 -9.49
C GLU A 31 -8.87 -32.40 -9.31
N LEU A 32 -8.96 -31.11 -8.94
CA LEU A 32 -7.85 -30.41 -8.31
C LEU A 32 -7.89 -30.79 -6.82
N ASN A 33 -6.89 -31.56 -6.40
CA ASN A 33 -6.60 -31.81 -5.00
C ASN A 33 -6.34 -30.47 -4.29
N TRP A 34 -7.38 -29.93 -3.66
CA TRP A 34 -7.26 -28.81 -2.75
C TRP A 34 -6.59 -29.31 -1.47
N VAL A 35 -5.29 -29.01 -1.32
CA VAL A 35 -4.63 -29.08 -0.02
C VAL A 35 -5.09 -27.86 0.78
N PRO A 36 -5.82 -28.01 1.90
CA PRO A 36 -6.14 -26.88 2.75
C PRO A 36 -4.85 -26.37 3.40
N ILE A 37 -4.37 -25.20 2.97
CA ILE A 37 -3.29 -24.50 3.66
C ILE A 37 -3.90 -23.83 4.88
N HIS A 38 -3.78 -24.49 6.04
CA HIS A 38 -4.13 -23.93 7.34
C HIS A 38 -3.12 -22.83 7.70
N TRP A 39 -3.49 -21.57 7.50
CA TRP A 39 -2.76 -20.44 8.07
C TRP A 39 -3.30 -20.17 9.48
N THR A 40 -2.72 -20.78 10.51
CA THR A 40 -2.97 -20.41 11.89
C THR A 40 -2.18 -19.14 12.22
N TRP A 41 -2.81 -17.99 12.14
CA TRP A 41 -2.32 -16.75 12.71
C TRP A 41 -2.80 -16.66 14.16
N THR A 42 -1.93 -16.94 15.12
CA THR A 42 -2.21 -16.68 16.55
C THR A 42 -1.93 -15.21 16.84
N TRP A 43 -2.94 -14.36 16.74
CA TRP A 43 -2.92 -13.04 17.37
C TRP A 43 -3.21 -13.24 18.86
N GLN A 44 -2.18 -13.15 19.69
CA GLN A 44 -2.32 -13.13 21.14
C GLN A 44 -2.86 -11.76 21.56
N GLN A 45 -4.15 -11.72 21.87
CA GLN A 45 -4.86 -10.53 22.30
C GLN A 45 -4.64 -10.33 23.81
N GLU A 46 -3.66 -9.51 24.19
CA GLU A 46 -3.61 -8.98 25.56
C GLU A 46 -4.72 -7.95 25.74
N SER A 47 -5.72 -8.34 26.51
CA SER A 47 -6.83 -7.52 26.98
C SER A 47 -6.33 -6.45 27.96
N ALA A 48 -6.34 -5.19 27.54
CA ALA A 48 -6.17 -4.07 28.44
C ALA A 48 -7.42 -3.91 29.31
N LEU A 49 -7.29 -4.37 30.56
CA LEU A 49 -8.20 -4.17 31.67
C LEU A 49 -8.22 -2.68 32.05
N VAL A 50 -9.41 -2.08 32.02
CA VAL A 50 -9.66 -0.71 32.48
C VAL A 50 -9.53 -0.69 34.01
N HIS A 51 -8.46 -0.08 34.52
CA HIS A 51 -8.40 0.38 35.91
C HIS A 51 -8.41 1.91 35.96
N SER A 52 -9.50 2.41 36.55
CA SER A 52 -9.67 3.76 37.05
C SER A 52 -8.71 4.00 38.23
N ALA A 53 -7.87 5.04 38.16
CA ALA A 53 -7.22 5.62 39.33
C ALA A 53 -6.86 7.10 39.11
N LYS A 54 -7.22 7.87 40.13
CA LYS A 54 -7.04 9.30 40.45
C LYS A 54 -5.69 9.93 40.11
N ASN A 55 -5.78 11.22 39.75
CA ASN A 55 -4.91 12.38 40.03
C ASN A 55 -3.53 12.12 40.68
N ASP A 56 -2.47 12.60 40.02
CA ASP A 56 -1.59 13.63 40.59
C ASP A 56 -0.66 14.29 39.55
N ALA A 57 -0.20 15.49 39.89
CA ALA A 57 0.34 16.52 39.02
C ALA A 57 1.86 16.43 38.74
N SER A 58 2.26 17.14 37.68
CA SER A 58 3.60 17.67 37.36
C SER A 58 4.67 16.69 36.85
N VAL A 59 4.79 16.57 35.51
CA VAL A 59 6.07 16.27 34.86
C VAL A 59 6.21 17.03 33.54
N THR A 60 7.38 17.62 33.41
CA THR A 60 8.00 18.45 32.37
C THR A 60 7.72 18.08 30.90
N LYS A 61 7.51 19.13 30.08
CA LYS A 61 7.41 19.08 28.60
C LYS A 61 8.66 18.43 27.99
N LYS A 62 8.47 17.26 27.35
CA LYS A 62 9.42 16.66 26.40
C LYS A 62 9.17 17.28 25.01
N PRO A 63 10.22 17.58 24.21
CA PRO A 63 10.04 18.07 22.85
C PRO A 63 9.42 16.97 21.98
N SER A 64 8.38 17.35 21.25
CA SER A 64 7.61 16.48 20.37
C SER A 64 8.43 16.09 19.13
N SER A 65 8.38 14.81 18.77
CA SER A 65 8.97 14.18 17.60
C SER A 65 8.25 14.54 16.28
N GLY A 66 7.78 15.78 16.14
CA GLY A 66 7.02 16.27 14.97
C GLY A 66 7.86 16.68 13.75
N PHE A 67 9.18 16.54 13.82
CA PHE A 67 10.10 17.08 12.80
C PHE A 67 10.02 16.38 11.44
N CYS A 68 9.58 15.12 11.37
CA CYS A 68 9.67 14.35 10.13
C CYS A 68 8.55 14.68 9.12
N LEU A 69 7.37 15.11 9.58
CA LEU A 69 6.25 15.52 8.71
C LEU A 69 6.41 16.96 8.18
N HIS A 70 7.18 17.80 8.88
CA HIS A 70 7.32 19.21 8.54
C HIS A 70 8.23 19.43 7.32
N ILE A 71 9.19 18.55 7.07
CA ILE A 71 10.20 18.70 6.02
C ILE A 71 9.59 18.48 4.61
N GLU A 72 8.66 17.54 4.44
CA GLU A 72 8.04 17.30 3.12
C GLU A 72 7.02 18.38 2.75
N MET A 73 6.28 18.90 3.73
CA MET A 73 5.40 20.05 3.49
C MET A 73 6.22 21.30 3.11
N VAL A 74 7.43 21.46 3.65
CA VAL A 74 8.35 22.55 3.30
C VAL A 74 8.93 22.39 1.89
N ILE A 75 9.22 21.17 1.42
CA ILE A 75 9.74 20.93 0.06
C ILE A 75 8.66 21.20 -1.01
N LEU A 76 7.39 20.85 -0.75
CA LEU A 76 6.28 21.20 -1.64
C LEU A 76 5.88 22.69 -1.57
N CYS A 77 6.19 23.40 -0.49
CA CYS A 77 5.82 24.80 -0.30
C CYS A 77 6.90 25.82 -0.70
N ALA A 78 8.09 25.39 -1.16
CA ALA A 78 9.21 26.28 -1.45
C ALA A 78 8.96 27.32 -2.58
N GLU A 79 7.92 27.13 -3.40
CA GLU A 79 7.55 28.07 -4.49
C GLU A 79 6.35 28.99 -4.18
N PHE A 80 5.71 28.89 -3.01
CA PHE A 80 4.49 29.66 -2.74
C PHE A 80 4.76 31.05 -2.12
N ARG A 81 4.17 32.10 -2.71
CA ARG A 81 4.22 33.48 -2.20
C ARG A 81 3.57 33.60 -0.80
N SER A 82 4.08 34.57 -0.03
CA SER A 82 3.79 34.86 1.38
C SER A 82 2.32 34.83 1.87
N PRO A 83 1.27 35.24 1.13
CA PRO A 83 -0.10 35.20 1.67
C PRO A 83 -0.72 33.79 1.69
N ASP A 84 -0.25 32.87 0.84
CA ASP A 84 -0.81 31.51 0.81
C ASP A 84 -0.25 30.62 1.92
N TYR A 85 0.93 30.96 2.46
CA TYR A 85 1.59 30.19 3.52
C TYR A 85 0.74 30.09 4.79
N GLU A 86 0.07 31.17 5.21
CA GLU A 86 -0.77 31.14 6.41
C GLU A 86 -2.00 30.24 6.23
N LYS A 87 -2.57 30.24 5.02
CA LYS A 87 -3.68 29.35 4.67
C LYS A 87 -3.26 27.88 4.68
N TRP A 88 -2.10 27.56 4.09
CA TRP A 88 -1.56 26.20 4.09
C TRP A 88 -1.14 25.73 5.47
N SER A 89 -0.53 26.59 6.29
CA SER A 89 -0.19 26.29 7.68
C SER A 89 -1.43 25.96 8.51
N LYS A 90 -2.50 26.77 8.40
CA LYS A 90 -3.80 26.50 9.04
C LYS A 90 -4.46 25.22 8.52
N LEU A 91 -4.32 24.92 7.23
CA LEU A 91 -4.83 23.67 6.65
C LEU A 91 -4.04 22.46 7.18
N GLY A 92 -2.72 22.57 7.27
CA GLY A 92 -1.80 21.54 7.74
C GLY A 92 -2.00 21.23 9.22
N THR A 93 -2.17 22.23 10.07
CA THR A 93 -2.45 22.01 11.50
C THR A 93 -3.79 21.31 11.71
N LYS A 94 -4.84 21.72 11.00
CA LYS A 94 -6.16 21.05 11.04
C LYS A 94 -6.10 19.62 10.49
N TYR A 95 -5.31 19.39 9.45
CA TYR A 95 -5.06 18.06 8.90
C TYR A 95 -4.39 17.14 9.92
N LEU A 96 -3.31 17.62 10.55
CA LEU A 96 -2.63 16.87 11.60
C LEU A 96 -3.54 16.62 12.80
N GLU A 97 -4.33 17.60 13.22
CA GLU A 97 -5.32 17.43 14.29
C GLU A 97 -6.32 16.31 13.96
N ASN A 98 -6.87 16.31 12.74
CA ASN A 98 -7.75 15.24 12.26
C ASN A 98 -7.02 13.89 12.14
N LEU A 99 -5.71 13.88 11.89
CA LEU A 99 -4.92 12.65 11.83
C LEU A 99 -4.71 12.05 13.22
N TRP A 100 -4.41 12.89 14.21
CA TRP A 100 -4.19 12.48 15.61
C TRP A 100 -5.49 12.14 16.35
N CYS A 101 -6.55 12.89 16.03
CA CYS A 101 -7.89 12.76 16.59
C CYS A 101 -8.91 12.67 15.45
N PRO A 102 -8.99 11.53 14.74
CA PRO A 102 -9.94 11.37 13.64
C PRO A 102 -11.36 11.59 14.17
N PRO A 103 -12.16 12.47 13.53
CA PRO A 103 -13.53 12.67 13.95
C PRO A 103 -14.31 11.34 13.88
N PRO A 104 -15.34 11.16 14.70
CA PRO A 104 -16.19 9.95 14.68
C PRO A 104 -16.83 9.69 13.30
N SER A 105 -16.98 10.73 12.47
CA SER A 105 -17.45 10.60 11.08
C SER A 105 -16.39 10.08 10.09
N THR A 106 -15.15 9.86 10.52
CA THR A 106 -14.06 9.36 9.67
C THR A 106 -14.37 7.96 9.17
N THR A 107 -14.17 7.76 7.88
CA THR A 107 -14.41 6.49 7.20
C THR A 107 -13.17 6.00 6.51
N TYR A 108 -13.05 4.68 6.43
CA TYR A 108 -11.95 4.04 5.71
C TYR A 108 -12.18 4.07 4.21
N GLY A 109 -13.43 4.02 3.75
CA GLY A 109 -13.76 4.05 2.33
C GLY A 109 -13.03 5.14 1.51
N PRO A 110 -13.10 6.43 1.89
CA PRO A 110 -12.36 7.50 1.22
C PRO A 110 -10.84 7.34 1.28
N LEU A 111 -10.31 6.81 2.38
CA LEU A 111 -8.88 6.57 2.56
C LEU A 111 -8.38 5.45 1.64
N ILE A 112 -9.09 4.32 1.59
CA ILE A 112 -8.78 3.21 0.69
C ILE A 112 -8.95 3.60 -0.77
N ARG A 113 -9.99 4.40 -1.09
CA ARG A 113 -10.19 4.96 -2.43
C ARG A 113 -9.02 5.84 -2.83
N HIS A 114 -8.61 6.74 -1.95
CA HIS A 114 -7.47 7.60 -2.21
C HIS A 114 -6.17 6.81 -2.37
N LEU A 115 -5.90 5.82 -1.52
CA LEU A 115 -4.76 4.90 -1.70
C LEU A 115 -4.83 4.20 -3.06
N SER A 116 -6.01 3.74 -3.47
CA SER A 116 -6.20 3.15 -4.79
C SER A 116 -5.91 4.12 -5.92
N ASP A 117 -6.34 5.38 -5.82
CA ASP A 117 -6.11 6.41 -6.83
C ASP A 117 -4.61 6.69 -7.00
N TRP A 118 -3.86 6.72 -5.89
CA TRP A 118 -2.40 6.78 -5.93
C TRP A 118 -1.81 5.55 -6.61
N CYS A 119 -2.34 4.36 -6.31
CA CYS A 119 -1.88 3.13 -6.91
C CYS A 119 -2.16 3.05 -8.41
N MET A 120 -3.26 3.68 -8.83
CA MET A 120 -3.67 3.78 -10.22
C MET A 120 -2.72 4.60 -11.09
N MET A 121 -2.02 5.59 -10.52
CA MET A 121 -1.00 6.32 -11.27
C MET A 121 0.15 5.43 -11.75
N SER A 122 0.47 4.40 -10.96
CA SER A 122 1.47 3.39 -11.32
C SER A 122 0.93 2.29 -12.25
N CYS A 123 -0.39 2.08 -12.27
CA CYS A 123 -1.06 0.91 -12.87
C CYS A 123 -0.48 -0.44 -12.44
N ALA A 124 0.18 -0.53 -11.28
CA ALA A 124 0.74 -1.77 -10.75
C ALA A 124 -0.34 -2.80 -10.37
N TYR A 125 -1.60 -2.37 -10.29
CA TYR A 125 -2.73 -3.16 -9.79
C TYR A 125 -3.88 -3.20 -10.80
N PRO A 126 -4.53 -4.36 -11.05
CA PRO A 126 -5.56 -4.50 -12.08
C PRO A 126 -6.96 -4.01 -11.67
N ILE A 127 -7.10 -3.53 -10.43
CA ILE A 127 -8.39 -3.19 -9.79
C ILE A 127 -8.45 -1.69 -9.55
N VAL A 128 -9.58 -1.08 -9.93
CA VAL A 128 -9.82 0.36 -9.85
C VAL A 128 -11.15 0.61 -9.18
N PHE A 129 -11.26 1.70 -8.42
CA PHE A 129 -12.57 2.23 -8.05
C PHE A 129 -13.11 3.09 -9.20
N SER A 130 -14.35 2.82 -9.61
CA SER A 130 -15.09 3.64 -10.57
C SER A 130 -15.15 5.10 -10.09
N GLY A 131 -15.38 6.07 -10.98
CA GLY A 131 -15.35 7.50 -10.63
C GLY A 131 -16.35 7.92 -9.55
N ASN A 132 -17.47 7.21 -9.40
CA ASN A 132 -18.41 7.40 -8.28
C ASN A 132 -17.96 6.66 -7.00
N GLY A 133 -17.01 5.75 -7.18
CA GLY A 133 -16.28 5.01 -6.16
C GLY A 133 -17.07 3.95 -5.40
N ASP A 134 -18.30 3.69 -5.84
CA ASP A 134 -19.15 2.63 -5.32
C ASP A 134 -18.94 1.30 -6.07
N GLU A 135 -18.25 1.32 -7.21
CA GLU A 135 -18.00 0.13 -8.00
C GLU A 135 -16.50 -0.15 -8.12
N VAL A 136 -16.13 -1.39 -7.84
CA VAL A 136 -14.78 -1.91 -8.11
C VAL A 136 -14.76 -2.48 -9.54
N VAL A 137 -14.00 -1.87 -10.45
CA VAL A 137 -13.91 -2.24 -11.86
C VAL A 137 -12.50 -2.71 -12.24
N PHE A 138 -12.41 -3.53 -13.29
CA PHE A 138 -11.11 -3.90 -13.86
C PHE A 138 -10.63 -2.83 -14.85
N LEU A 139 -9.31 -2.72 -15.03
CA LEU A 139 -8.73 -1.94 -16.10
C LEU A 139 -9.24 -2.45 -17.46
N LYS A 140 -9.90 -1.58 -18.23
CA LYS A 140 -10.42 -1.89 -19.57
C LYS A 140 -9.70 -1.11 -20.68
N GLY A 141 -9.11 0.03 -20.37
CA GLY A 141 -8.49 0.89 -21.38
C GLY A 141 -7.19 0.27 -21.91
N PRO A 142 -6.93 0.33 -23.24
CA PRO A 142 -5.69 -0.20 -23.82
C PRO A 142 -4.44 0.48 -23.23
N ARG A 143 -4.52 1.78 -22.91
CA ARG A 143 -3.46 2.53 -22.22
C ARG A 143 -3.17 1.96 -20.82
N GLN A 144 -4.21 1.70 -20.04
CA GLN A 144 -4.08 1.14 -18.69
C GLN A 144 -3.50 -0.27 -18.72
N LEU A 145 -3.96 -1.09 -19.67
CA LEU A 145 -3.42 -2.43 -19.89
C LEU A 145 -1.95 -2.40 -20.33
N GLY A 146 -1.58 -1.42 -21.17
CA GLY A 146 -0.20 -1.17 -21.56
C GLY A 146 0.68 -0.82 -20.36
N LEU A 147 0.23 0.08 -19.49
CA LEU A 147 0.95 0.46 -18.26
C LEU A 147 1.05 -0.72 -17.28
N LEU A 148 -0.01 -1.50 -17.09
CA LEU A 148 0.03 -2.70 -16.28
C LEU A 148 1.05 -3.71 -16.83
N THR A 149 1.01 -3.98 -18.14
CA THR A 149 1.97 -4.87 -18.81
C THR A 149 3.41 -4.36 -18.64
N PHE A 150 3.62 -3.05 -18.81
CA PHE A 150 4.93 -2.43 -18.61
C PHE A 150 5.41 -2.57 -17.15
N SER A 151 4.51 -2.43 -16.17
CA SER A 151 4.87 -2.61 -14.75
C SER A 151 5.32 -4.04 -14.44
N VAL A 152 4.56 -5.04 -14.93
CA VAL A 152 4.88 -6.47 -14.76
C VAL A 152 6.19 -6.80 -15.47
N PHE A 153 6.38 -6.29 -16.68
CA PHE A 153 7.62 -6.46 -17.45
C PHE A 153 8.82 -5.84 -16.72
N THR A 154 8.67 -4.65 -16.15
CA THR A 154 9.73 -3.98 -15.39
C THR A 154 10.15 -4.80 -14.17
N MET A 155 9.19 -5.28 -13.37
CA MET A 155 9.47 -6.14 -12.21
C MET A 155 10.10 -7.49 -12.64
N ALA A 156 9.62 -8.09 -13.72
CA ALA A 156 10.18 -9.33 -14.26
C ALA A 156 11.63 -9.14 -14.76
N LEU A 157 11.91 -8.03 -15.44
CA LEU A 157 13.25 -7.69 -15.91
C LEU A 157 14.22 -7.54 -14.74
N ASN A 158 13.83 -6.82 -13.69
CA ASN A 158 14.63 -6.71 -12.46
C ASN A 158 14.92 -8.08 -11.83
N CYS A 159 13.88 -8.91 -11.66
CA CYS A 159 14.05 -10.28 -11.16
C CYS A 159 15.04 -11.09 -12.02
N ALA A 160 14.92 -11.00 -13.35
CA ALA A 160 15.79 -11.72 -14.29
C ALA A 160 17.25 -11.27 -14.19
N VAL A 161 17.51 -9.97 -14.02
CA VAL A 161 18.88 -9.45 -13.86
C VAL A 161 19.49 -9.91 -12.54
N PHE A 162 18.76 -9.86 -11.42
CA PHE A 162 19.25 -10.41 -10.16
C PHE A 162 19.46 -11.92 -10.25
N MET A 163 18.54 -12.68 -10.85
CA MET A 163 18.72 -14.12 -11.07
C MET A 163 19.97 -14.42 -11.90
N LEU A 164 20.23 -13.63 -12.95
CA LEU A 164 21.45 -13.76 -13.76
C LEU A 164 22.71 -13.50 -12.92
N HIS A 165 22.67 -12.54 -11.99
CA HIS A 165 23.76 -12.30 -11.04
C HIS A 165 24.05 -13.55 -10.19
N PHE A 166 23.02 -14.14 -9.57
CA PHE A 166 23.16 -15.35 -8.77
C PHE A 166 23.62 -16.56 -9.58
N LEU A 167 23.11 -16.73 -10.81
CA LEU A 167 23.54 -17.79 -11.70
C LEU A 167 25.02 -17.64 -12.07
N LYS A 168 25.46 -16.43 -12.43
CA LYS A 168 26.89 -16.15 -12.71
C LYS A 168 27.76 -16.45 -11.50
N LYS A 169 27.33 -16.05 -10.30
CA LYS A 169 28.03 -16.32 -9.03
C LYS A 169 28.12 -17.82 -8.73
N SER A 170 27.02 -18.56 -8.92
CA SER A 170 26.95 -20.01 -8.70
C SER A 170 27.85 -20.79 -9.68
N ILE A 171 27.85 -20.41 -10.97
CA ILE A 171 28.69 -21.07 -12.00
C ILE A 171 30.18 -20.75 -11.80
N ARG A 172 30.53 -19.53 -11.35
CA ARG A 172 31.93 -19.11 -11.13
C ARG A 172 32.47 -19.50 -9.75
N MET A 173 32.03 -20.61 -9.18
CA MET A 173 32.38 -21.12 -7.84
C MET A 173 33.88 -21.28 -7.50
N GLY A 174 34.82 -20.87 -8.37
CA GLY A 174 36.27 -20.91 -8.16
C GLY A 174 37.03 -19.58 -8.27
N SER A 175 36.42 -18.46 -8.70
CA SER A 175 37.11 -17.15 -8.70
C SER A 175 36.36 -16.17 -7.79
N THR A 176 36.72 -16.15 -6.51
CA THR A 176 36.24 -15.15 -5.56
C THR A 176 36.79 -13.78 -5.96
N SER A 177 36.08 -13.04 -6.82
CA SER A 177 36.24 -11.59 -6.84
C SER A 177 35.81 -11.10 -5.46
N SER A 178 36.71 -10.44 -4.74
CA SER A 178 36.53 -10.03 -3.34
C SER A 178 35.55 -8.86 -3.21
N ARG A 179 34.28 -9.06 -3.59
CA ARG A 179 33.24 -8.10 -3.19
C ARG A 179 33.09 -8.14 -1.67
N PRO A 180 32.97 -6.98 -1.01
CA PRO A 180 32.79 -6.96 0.43
C PRO A 180 31.44 -7.61 0.80
N VAL A 181 31.41 -8.33 1.91
CA VAL A 181 30.25 -9.14 2.34
C VAL A 181 28.95 -8.32 2.44
N TRP A 182 29.05 -7.04 2.83
CA TRP A 182 27.87 -6.17 2.97
C TRP A 182 27.21 -5.86 1.62
N GLU A 183 27.97 -5.76 0.51
CA GLU A 183 27.39 -5.51 -0.82
C GLU A 183 26.55 -6.70 -1.26
N GLU A 184 27.07 -7.90 -1.06
CA GLU A 184 26.36 -9.15 -1.36
C GLU A 184 25.09 -9.26 -0.51
N ALA A 185 25.18 -8.97 0.80
CA ALA A 185 24.01 -8.98 1.67
C ALA A 185 22.92 -7.98 1.22
N MET A 186 23.32 -6.79 0.74
CA MET A 186 22.38 -5.81 0.19
C MET A 186 21.75 -6.30 -1.11
N ILE A 187 22.54 -6.86 -2.04
CA ILE A 187 22.02 -7.44 -3.29
C ILE A 187 21.01 -8.56 -3.00
N ASP A 188 21.33 -9.45 -2.07
CA ASP A 188 20.45 -10.55 -1.64
C ASP A 188 19.14 -10.01 -1.04
N TYR A 189 19.22 -9.00 -0.17
CA TYR A 189 18.05 -8.35 0.42
C TYR A 189 17.14 -7.74 -0.66
N PHE A 190 17.71 -6.97 -1.59
CA PHE A 190 16.94 -6.33 -2.64
C PHE A 190 16.31 -7.33 -3.61
N PHE A 191 17.06 -8.38 -3.95
CA PHE A 191 16.53 -9.48 -4.76
C PHE A 191 15.35 -10.16 -4.08
N ALA A 192 15.44 -10.46 -2.78
CA ALA A 192 14.35 -11.06 -2.02
C ALA A 192 13.11 -10.15 -2.01
N VAL A 193 13.27 -8.85 -1.72
CA VAL A 193 12.16 -7.88 -1.70
C VAL A 193 11.47 -7.81 -3.06
N ILE A 194 12.22 -7.65 -4.15
CA ILE A 194 11.66 -7.55 -5.50
C ILE A 194 10.98 -8.86 -5.91
N THR A 195 11.57 -10.01 -5.61
CA THR A 195 11.02 -11.33 -5.95
C THR A 195 9.73 -11.62 -5.19
N ILE A 196 9.68 -11.34 -3.88
CA ILE A 196 8.46 -11.50 -3.08
C ILE A 196 7.36 -10.59 -3.61
N THR A 197 7.69 -9.31 -3.86
CA THR A 197 6.73 -8.32 -4.36
C THR A 197 6.20 -8.73 -5.74
N PHE A 198 7.07 -9.15 -6.65
CA PHE A 198 6.69 -9.64 -7.97
C PHE A 198 5.82 -10.90 -7.88
N SER A 199 6.17 -11.85 -7.01
CA SER A 199 5.37 -13.06 -6.80
C SER A 199 3.97 -12.72 -6.28
N CYS A 200 3.86 -11.83 -5.30
CA CYS A 200 2.59 -11.33 -4.80
C CYS A 200 1.79 -10.61 -5.90
N GLN A 201 2.46 -9.83 -6.76
CA GLN A 201 1.82 -9.15 -7.89
C GLN A 201 1.24 -10.17 -8.88
N ILE A 202 1.99 -11.21 -9.26
CA ILE A 202 1.50 -12.28 -10.14
C ILE A 202 0.34 -13.04 -9.52
N ILE A 203 0.42 -13.42 -8.23
CA ILE A 203 -0.67 -14.10 -7.53
C ILE A 203 -1.92 -13.22 -7.52
N THR A 204 -1.76 -11.93 -7.27
CA THR A 204 -2.88 -10.97 -7.23
C THR A 204 -3.50 -10.77 -8.61
N LEU A 205 -2.68 -10.76 -9.67
CA LEU A 205 -3.17 -10.72 -11.05
C LEU A 205 -3.93 -12.00 -11.42
N TRP A 206 -3.45 -13.15 -10.97
CA TRP A 206 -4.11 -14.43 -11.20
C TRP A 206 -5.44 -14.52 -10.44
N ARG A 207 -5.47 -14.08 -9.18
CA ARG A 207 -6.66 -14.05 -8.31
C ARG A 207 -7.41 -12.71 -8.31
N LYS A 208 -7.30 -11.94 -9.40
CA LYS A 208 -7.87 -10.58 -9.50
C LYS A 208 -9.39 -10.52 -9.24
N THR A 209 -10.12 -11.58 -9.59
CA THR A 209 -11.57 -11.70 -9.34
C THR A 209 -11.88 -11.82 -7.86
N GLU A 210 -11.09 -12.59 -7.13
CA GLU A 210 -11.23 -12.79 -5.69
C GLU A 210 -10.80 -11.55 -4.92
N CYS A 211 -9.66 -10.93 -5.29
CA CYS A 211 -9.25 -9.66 -4.71
C CYS A 211 -10.30 -8.55 -4.92
N LYS A 212 -10.91 -8.51 -6.12
CA LYS A 212 -12.03 -7.59 -6.40
C LYS A 212 -13.22 -7.86 -5.49
N PHE A 213 -13.58 -9.13 -5.32
CA PHE A 213 -14.68 -9.53 -4.45
C PHE A 213 -14.41 -9.16 -2.99
N LEU A 214 -13.22 -9.46 -2.46
CA LEU A 214 -12.83 -9.15 -1.08
C LEU A 214 -12.91 -7.65 -0.79
N VAL A 215 -12.30 -6.82 -1.63
CA VAL A 215 -12.32 -5.36 -1.44
C VAL A 215 -13.74 -4.83 -1.55
N ARG A 216 -14.51 -5.27 -2.56
CA ARG A 216 -15.91 -4.86 -2.72
C ARG A 216 -16.77 -5.23 -1.50
N MET A 217 -16.64 -6.46 -1.01
CA MET A 217 -17.37 -6.91 0.17
C MET A 217 -17.04 -6.07 1.40
N ALA A 218 -15.76 -5.73 1.61
CA ALA A 218 -15.36 -4.85 2.71
C ALA A 218 -16.02 -3.47 2.62
N PHE A 219 -16.11 -2.88 1.43
CA PHE A 219 -16.84 -1.61 1.21
C PHE A 219 -18.34 -1.73 1.49
N GLU A 220 -18.99 -2.79 1.01
CA GLU A 220 -20.42 -3.02 1.25
C GLU A 220 -20.71 -3.22 2.74
N MET A 221 -19.83 -3.94 3.45
CA MET A 221 -19.90 -4.11 4.91
C MET A 221 -19.74 -2.77 5.64
N GLU A 222 -18.76 -1.95 5.27
CA GLU A 222 -18.56 -0.62 5.87
C GLU A 222 -19.82 0.24 5.70
N LYS A 223 -20.34 0.30 4.47
CA LYS A 223 -21.53 1.06 4.14
C LYS A 223 -22.73 0.60 4.98
N TYR A 224 -22.95 -0.71 5.06
CA TYR A 224 -24.04 -1.28 5.85
C TYR A 224 -23.91 -0.95 7.35
N CYS A 225 -22.74 -1.17 7.94
CA CYS A 225 -22.50 -0.87 9.35
C CYS A 225 -22.71 0.62 9.68
N ARG A 226 -22.41 1.52 8.74
CA ARG A 226 -22.62 2.96 8.95
C ARG A 226 -24.05 3.40 8.75
N GLU A 227 -24.62 3.10 7.58
CA GLU A 227 -25.90 3.65 7.15
C GLU A 227 -27.08 2.97 7.85
N ILE A 228 -26.98 1.66 8.10
CA ILE A 228 -28.07 0.87 8.68
C ILE A 228 -27.89 0.74 10.19
N MET A 229 -26.68 0.46 10.67
CA MET A 229 -26.42 0.23 12.10
C MET A 229 -26.00 1.51 12.86
N GLY A 230 -25.77 2.63 12.16
CA GLY A 230 -25.40 3.90 12.79
C GLY A 230 -24.01 3.92 13.43
N ALA A 231 -23.10 3.02 13.01
CA ALA A 231 -21.76 2.95 13.57
C ALA A 231 -20.95 4.22 13.24
N SER A 232 -20.57 4.96 14.28
CA SER A 232 -19.87 6.25 14.16
C SER A 232 -18.62 6.36 15.06
N ASN A 233 -18.10 5.26 15.60
CA ASN A 233 -16.87 5.28 16.40
C ASN A 233 -16.10 3.95 16.28
N TYR A 234 -15.97 3.44 15.05
CA TYR A 234 -15.26 2.18 14.78
C TYR A 234 -13.84 2.39 14.21
N THR A 235 -13.47 3.65 13.97
CA THR A 235 -12.21 4.01 13.34
C THR A 235 -11.05 3.85 14.33
N ILE A 236 -10.24 2.82 14.12
CA ILE A 236 -8.93 2.65 14.76
C ILE A 236 -7.98 3.76 14.29
N LYS A 237 -7.57 4.62 15.23
CA LYS A 237 -6.62 5.72 14.99
C LYS A 237 -5.31 5.24 14.34
N PHE A 238 -4.79 4.10 14.79
CA PHE A 238 -3.57 3.51 14.27
C PHE A 238 -3.65 3.21 12.77
N LEU A 239 -4.80 2.75 12.26
CA LEU A 239 -4.96 2.43 10.85
C LEU A 239 -4.92 3.68 9.97
N VAL A 240 -5.61 4.75 10.41
CA VAL A 240 -5.59 6.04 9.70
C VAL A 240 -4.17 6.59 9.66
N TRP A 241 -3.47 6.57 10.80
CA TRP A 241 -2.09 7.02 10.89
C TRP A 241 -1.14 6.20 10.02
N PHE A 242 -1.29 4.87 10.03
CA PHE A 242 -0.53 3.96 9.17
C PHE A 242 -0.74 4.29 7.70
N CYS A 243 -1.98 4.41 7.23
CA CYS A 243 -2.29 4.75 5.84
C CYS A 243 -1.72 6.10 5.42
N GLU A 244 -1.66 7.10 6.32
CA GLU A 244 -1.06 8.40 6.03
C GLU A 244 0.46 8.37 5.99
N LEU A 245 1.12 7.72 6.97
CA LEU A 245 2.56 7.51 6.92
C LEU A 245 2.98 6.76 5.66
N VAL A 246 2.15 5.81 5.27
CA VAL A 246 2.39 4.99 4.11
C VAL A 246 2.48 5.83 2.82
N LYS A 247 1.75 6.97 2.74
CA LYS A 247 1.86 7.88 1.59
C LYS A 247 3.26 8.45 1.43
N ILE A 248 3.89 8.81 2.55
CA ILE A 248 5.26 9.35 2.59
C ILE A 248 6.26 8.28 2.21
N THR A 249 6.05 7.05 2.70
CA THR A 249 6.91 5.91 2.38
C THR A 249 6.85 5.48 0.91
N PHE A 250 5.92 5.99 0.07
CA PHE A 250 5.98 5.74 -1.37
C PHE A 250 7.11 6.51 -2.05
N PHE A 251 7.21 7.79 -1.72
CA PHE A 251 8.09 8.72 -2.43
C PHE A 251 9.50 8.61 -1.92
N LEU A 252 9.69 8.45 -0.62
CA LEU A 252 11.01 8.49 -0.02
C LEU A 252 11.95 7.38 -0.54
N PRO A 253 11.58 6.08 -0.58
CA PRO A 253 12.43 5.04 -1.14
C PRO A 253 12.66 5.23 -2.64
N THR A 254 11.63 5.66 -3.38
CA THR A 254 11.71 5.95 -4.81
C THR A 254 12.76 7.01 -5.11
N LEU A 255 12.68 8.16 -4.41
CA LEU A 255 13.60 9.28 -4.57
C LEU A 255 15.00 8.93 -4.07
N ALA A 256 15.10 8.21 -2.94
CA ALA A 256 16.38 7.78 -2.39
C ALA A 256 17.10 6.83 -3.34
N VAL A 257 16.43 5.81 -3.89
CA VAL A 257 17.05 4.88 -4.84
C VAL A 257 17.38 5.56 -6.16
N CYS A 258 16.50 6.42 -6.68
CA CYS A 258 16.77 7.20 -7.88
C CYS A 258 18.02 8.08 -7.70
N GLY A 259 18.07 8.88 -6.63
CA GLY A 259 19.21 9.73 -6.31
C GLY A 259 20.50 8.95 -6.07
N LEU A 260 20.43 7.85 -5.31
CA LEU A 260 21.56 6.96 -5.07
C LEU A 260 22.08 6.36 -6.37
N THR A 261 21.21 5.98 -7.30
CA THR A 261 21.60 5.40 -8.59
C THR A 261 22.19 6.44 -9.54
N VAL A 262 21.80 7.71 -9.44
CA VAL A 262 22.40 8.79 -10.25
C VAL A 262 23.77 9.18 -9.69
N ILE A 263 23.87 9.33 -8.37
CA ILE A 263 25.09 9.76 -7.68
C ILE A 263 26.10 8.62 -7.56
N LEU A 264 25.64 7.38 -7.41
CA LEU A 264 26.44 6.16 -7.20
C LEU A 264 25.85 4.96 -7.99
N PRO A 265 25.78 4.99 -9.34
CA PRO A 265 25.29 3.91 -10.20
C PRO A 265 25.97 2.54 -10.05
N CYS A 266 27.10 2.44 -9.32
CA CYS A 266 27.80 1.18 -9.08
C CYS A 266 27.56 0.62 -7.67
N THR A 267 26.83 1.31 -6.81
CA THR A 267 26.51 0.85 -5.46
C THR A 267 25.16 0.12 -5.45
N PRO A 268 25.02 -1.03 -4.75
CA PRO A 268 23.72 -1.68 -4.56
C PRO A 268 22.67 -0.69 -4.03
N PRO A 269 21.39 -0.72 -4.46
CA PRO A 269 20.69 -1.74 -5.25
C PRO A 269 20.90 -1.69 -6.77
N SER A 270 21.71 -0.77 -7.30
CA SER A 270 21.66 -0.46 -8.74
C SER A 270 21.93 -1.69 -9.62
N LEU A 271 21.08 -1.90 -10.62
CA LEU A 271 21.30 -2.84 -11.71
C LEU A 271 22.56 -2.48 -12.50
N GLY A 272 23.01 -1.22 -12.45
CA GLY A 272 24.28 -0.78 -13.00
C GLY A 272 25.46 -1.60 -12.48
N ASN A 273 25.51 -1.92 -11.20
CA ASN A 273 26.57 -2.76 -10.61
C ASN A 273 26.57 -4.21 -11.12
N ILE A 274 25.44 -4.68 -11.66
CA ILE A 274 25.27 -6.04 -12.17
C ILE A 274 25.50 -6.10 -13.69
N LEU A 275 24.94 -5.13 -14.42
CA LEU A 275 24.90 -5.11 -15.88
C LEU A 275 26.11 -4.45 -16.53
N LEU A 276 26.65 -3.41 -15.91
CA LEU A 276 27.72 -2.62 -16.51
C LEU A 276 29.06 -3.15 -16.02
N SER A 277 29.81 -3.78 -16.94
CA SER A 277 31.18 -4.25 -16.67
C SER A 277 32.09 -3.11 -16.18
N ASP A 278 31.83 -1.89 -16.63
CA ASP A 278 32.64 -0.71 -16.33
C ASP A 278 32.51 -0.29 -14.86
N CYS A 279 31.38 -0.60 -14.21
CA CYS A 279 31.22 -0.38 -12.77
C CYS A 279 32.13 -1.27 -11.91
N GLN A 280 32.65 -2.38 -12.47
CA GLN A 280 33.56 -3.27 -11.74
C GLN A 280 34.99 -2.69 -11.63
N ALA A 281 35.31 -1.65 -12.42
CA ALA A 281 36.67 -1.13 -12.54
C ALA A 281 36.93 0.18 -11.78
N GLY A 282 35.94 0.67 -11.03
CA GLY A 282 36.05 1.87 -10.18
C GLY A 282 35.34 3.10 -10.73
N TRP A 283 34.89 3.95 -9.79
CA TRP A 283 34.04 5.13 -9.99
C TRP A 283 34.65 6.24 -10.88
N GLU A 284 35.97 6.37 -10.87
CA GLU A 284 36.67 7.59 -11.30
C GLU A 284 37.21 7.55 -12.73
N ARG A 285 36.86 6.52 -13.52
CA ARG A 285 37.38 6.47 -14.90
C ARG A 285 36.76 7.59 -15.74
N PRO A 286 37.57 8.42 -16.41
CA PRO A 286 37.09 9.51 -17.27
C PRO A 286 36.29 9.01 -18.48
N ASP A 287 36.44 7.74 -18.86
CA ASP A 287 35.64 7.05 -19.90
C ASP A 287 34.41 6.32 -19.34
N GLY A 288 33.96 6.68 -18.14
CA GLY A 288 32.84 6.03 -17.45
C GLY A 288 31.46 6.28 -18.07
N ILE A 289 30.44 5.72 -17.42
CA ILE A 289 29.02 5.81 -17.81
C ILE A 289 28.61 7.27 -18.03
N SER A 290 28.01 7.56 -19.19
CA SER A 290 27.54 8.91 -19.53
C SER A 290 26.48 9.41 -18.53
N VAL A 291 26.43 10.72 -18.28
CA VAL A 291 25.45 11.34 -17.36
C VAL A 291 24.02 10.95 -17.74
N THR A 292 23.70 10.91 -19.03
CA THR A 292 22.39 10.50 -19.54
C THR A 292 22.05 9.06 -19.16
N GLN A 293 23.01 8.12 -19.27
CA GLN A 293 22.81 6.74 -18.84
C GLN A 293 22.59 6.66 -17.32
N LYS A 294 23.31 7.45 -16.51
CA LYS A 294 23.09 7.51 -15.05
C LYS A 294 21.68 7.97 -14.70
N ILE A 295 21.18 9.02 -15.38
CA ILE A 295 19.82 9.53 -15.18
C ILE A 295 18.78 8.50 -15.61
N LEU A 296 18.95 7.86 -16.77
CA LEU A 296 18.02 6.82 -17.25
C LEU A 296 17.99 5.61 -16.32
N LEU A 297 19.15 5.17 -15.83
CA LEU A 297 19.24 4.09 -14.85
C LEU A 297 18.54 4.49 -13.54
N GLY A 298 18.78 5.70 -13.03
CA GLY A 298 18.13 6.20 -11.83
C GLY A 298 16.62 6.30 -11.95
N LEU A 299 16.11 6.77 -13.09
CA LEU A 299 14.68 6.80 -13.37
C LEU A 299 14.08 5.39 -13.45
N PHE A 300 14.78 4.45 -14.08
CA PHE A 300 14.33 3.06 -14.19
C PHE A 300 14.28 2.36 -12.82
N GLU A 301 15.32 2.51 -12.01
CA GLU A 301 15.38 2.00 -10.64
C GLU A 301 14.33 2.63 -9.75
N GLY A 302 14.25 3.97 -9.77
CA GLY A 302 13.24 4.72 -9.04
C GLY A 302 11.83 4.26 -9.41
N TYR A 303 11.55 4.06 -10.70
CA TYR A 303 10.26 3.55 -11.16
C TYR A 303 9.98 2.13 -10.65
N THR A 304 10.98 1.24 -10.65
CA THR A 304 10.85 -0.12 -10.10
C THR A 304 10.49 -0.08 -8.61
N TRP A 305 11.15 0.77 -7.83
CA TRP A 305 10.87 0.95 -6.40
C TRP A 305 9.53 1.61 -6.13
N TYR A 306 9.13 2.53 -7.00
CA TYR A 306 7.79 3.12 -6.98
C TYR A 306 6.72 2.06 -7.19
N LEU A 307 6.88 1.17 -8.19
CA LEU A 307 5.98 0.04 -8.43
C LEU A 307 5.89 -0.89 -7.22
N ALA A 308 7.04 -1.28 -6.66
CA ALA A 308 7.11 -2.19 -5.53
C ALA A 308 6.43 -1.60 -4.28
N SER A 309 6.73 -0.34 -3.95
CA SER A 309 6.14 0.37 -2.81
C SER A 309 4.63 0.53 -2.99
N THR A 310 4.21 0.96 -4.18
CA THR A 310 2.80 1.15 -4.54
C THR A 310 2.00 -0.15 -4.38
N PHE A 311 2.55 -1.26 -4.91
CA PHE A 311 1.94 -2.57 -4.78
C PHE A 311 1.85 -3.02 -3.31
N CYS A 312 2.96 -2.95 -2.56
CA CYS A 312 3.01 -3.40 -1.18
C CYS A 312 1.99 -2.68 -0.30
N VAL A 313 1.85 -1.37 -0.45
CA VAL A 313 0.89 -0.59 0.33
C VAL A 313 -0.53 -0.97 0.00
N PHE A 314 -0.89 -1.03 -1.29
CA PHE A 314 -2.26 -1.35 -1.66
C PHE A 314 -2.64 -2.75 -1.16
N PHE A 315 -1.71 -3.69 -1.33
CA PHE A 315 -1.89 -5.06 -0.90
C PHE A 315 -2.07 -5.13 0.63
N HIS A 316 -1.17 -4.55 1.41
CA HIS A 316 -1.27 -4.59 2.87
C HIS A 316 -2.43 -3.76 3.40
N GLY A 317 -2.52 -2.49 3.03
CA GLY A 317 -3.54 -1.57 3.53
C GLY A 317 -4.94 -1.87 2.98
N GLY A 318 -5.07 -1.98 1.67
CA GLY A 318 -6.35 -2.11 0.98
C GLY A 318 -6.91 -3.53 0.95
N VAL A 319 -6.07 -4.55 0.76
CA VAL A 319 -6.54 -5.94 0.63
C VAL A 319 -6.54 -6.66 1.97
N LEU A 320 -5.44 -6.58 2.73
CA LEU A 320 -5.30 -7.33 3.99
C LEU A 320 -5.97 -6.61 5.17
N ILE A 321 -5.44 -5.44 5.54
CA ILE A 321 -5.81 -4.77 6.79
C ILE A 321 -7.25 -4.25 6.72
N TYR A 322 -7.64 -3.57 5.63
CA TYR A 322 -9.00 -3.05 5.48
C TYR A 322 -10.05 -4.16 5.54
N THR A 323 -9.86 -5.25 4.80
CA THR A 323 -10.79 -6.39 4.81
C THR A 323 -10.88 -7.03 6.20
N ALA A 324 -9.75 -7.21 6.89
CA ALA A 324 -9.73 -7.77 8.24
C ALA A 324 -10.50 -6.89 9.24
N GLU A 325 -10.34 -5.57 9.15
CA GLU A 325 -11.07 -4.63 10.01
C GLU A 325 -12.56 -4.59 9.72
N MET A 326 -12.98 -4.68 8.46
CA MET A 326 -14.41 -4.72 8.12
C MET A 326 -15.07 -6.02 8.58
N MET A 327 -14.35 -7.15 8.49
CA MET A 327 -14.80 -8.42 9.05
C MET A 327 -14.93 -8.35 10.57
N ARG A 328 -13.94 -7.76 11.26
CA ARG A 328 -13.99 -7.56 12.72
C ARG A 328 -15.17 -6.68 13.13
N LEU A 329 -15.41 -5.59 12.39
CA LEU A 329 -16.53 -4.69 12.63
C LEU A 329 -17.88 -5.39 12.44
N TRP A 330 -18.01 -6.17 11.36
CA TRP A 330 -19.20 -6.95 11.06
C TRP A 330 -19.57 -7.90 12.20
N VAL A 331 -18.63 -8.73 12.63
CA VAL A 331 -18.82 -9.68 13.75
C VAL A 331 -19.21 -8.95 15.03
N THR A 332 -18.59 -7.79 15.29
CA THR A 332 -18.85 -7.03 16.54
C THR A 332 -20.25 -6.40 16.58
N LEU A 333 -20.79 -5.97 15.43
CA LEU A 333 -22.04 -5.21 15.36
C LEU A 333 -23.26 -6.02 14.94
N VAL A 334 -23.08 -7.04 14.10
CA VAL A 334 -24.18 -7.78 13.46
C VAL A 334 -24.45 -9.13 14.13
N GLU A 335 -23.40 -9.81 14.63
CA GLU A 335 -23.52 -11.15 15.22
C GLU A 335 -23.73 -11.14 16.74
N ARG A 336 -23.78 -9.95 17.37
CA ARG A 336 -24.24 -9.77 18.75
C ARG A 336 -25.76 -9.67 18.80
#